data_AF-A0A6P1I1U0-F1
#
_entry.id   AF-A0A6P1I1U0-F1
#
_cell.length_a   1.000
_cell.length_b   1.000
_cell.length_c   1.000
_cell.angle_alpha   90.00
_cell.angle_beta   90.00
_cell.angle_gamma   90.00
#
_symmetry.space_group_name_H-M   'P 1'
#
loop_
_entity.id
_entity.type
_entity.pdbx_description
1 polymer ?
#
loop_
_entity_poly.entity_id
_entity_poly.type
_entity_poly.pdbx_seq_one_letter_code
_entity_poly.pdbx_strand_id
1 'polypeptide(L)'
;MVRATDFIKQVVSSTLYRPDGAVETTRDPAVWTLAHRGYSGSGRLDVWAYRTQAAALRAGAVLAMEAGMDEDPQCAELFAAGRWSEVMERYEELSPEGHLLRVQAALLQA
;
A
#
# COMPACT_ATOMS: atom_id res chain seq x y z
N MET A 1 4.22 9.41 23.50
CA MET A 1 5.12 8.32 23.06
C MET A 1 4.26 7.27 22.36
N VAL A 2 4.45 7.05 21.06
CA VAL A 2 3.70 6.03 20.30
C VAL A 2 4.33 4.67 20.60
N ARG A 3 3.54 3.64 20.92
CA ARG A 3 4.07 2.30 21.18
C ARG A 3 4.27 1.56 19.86
N ALA A 4 5.40 0.88 19.68
CA ALA A 4 5.68 0.11 18.47
C ALA A 4 4.59 -0.95 18.17
N THR A 5 3.94 -1.47 19.20
CA THR A 5 2.79 -2.38 19.11
C THR A 5 1.59 -1.81 18.37
N ASP A 6 1.43 -0.49 18.28
CA ASP A 6 0.30 0.13 17.57
C ASP A 6 0.38 -0.06 16.05
N PHE A 7 1.57 -0.32 15.53
CA PHE A 7 1.84 -0.58 14.11
C PHE A 7 1.66 -2.06 13.73
N ILE A 8 1.81 -2.97 14.69
CA ILE A 8 1.76 -4.41 14.44
C ILE A 8 0.30 -4.88 14.47
N LYS A 9 -0.14 -5.53 13.39
CA LYS A 9 -1.49 -6.08 13.22
C LYS A 9 -1.43 -7.53 12.79
N GLN A 10 -2.42 -8.32 13.20
CA GLN A 10 -2.61 -9.68 12.71
C GLN A 10 -3.30 -9.63 11.34
N VAL A 11 -2.58 -9.94 10.27
CA VAL A 11 -3.11 -9.98 8.90
C VAL A 11 -3.14 -11.41 8.39
N VAL A 12 -4.07 -11.74 7.49
CA VAL A 12 -4.10 -13.07 6.86
C VAL A 12 -2.84 -13.21 5.99
N SER A 13 -2.00 -14.17 6.32
CA SER A 13 -0.75 -14.47 5.60
C SER A 13 -0.90 -15.63 4.62
N SER A 14 -1.82 -16.54 4.88
CA SER A 14 -2.17 -17.63 3.97
C SER A 14 -3.63 -18.03 4.09
N THR A 15 -4.18 -18.51 2.97
CA THR A 15 -5.50 -19.15 2.90
C THR A 15 -5.32 -20.50 2.21
N LEU A 16 -5.67 -21.58 2.89
CA LEU A 16 -5.64 -22.94 2.37
C LEU A 16 -7.06 -23.40 2.06
N TYR A 17 -7.31 -23.74 0.80
CA TYR A 17 -8.55 -24.35 0.35
C TYR A 17 -8.37 -25.86 0.26
N ARG A 18 -9.23 -26.62 0.94
CA ARG A 18 -9.18 -28.09 0.93
C ARG A 18 -10.25 -28.70 0.00
N PRO A 19 -10.02 -29.92 -0.52
CA PRO A 19 -10.99 -30.61 -1.37
C PRO A 19 -12.33 -30.93 -0.71
N ASP A 20 -12.37 -31.00 0.63
CA ASP A 20 -13.59 -31.18 1.43
C ASP A 20 -14.41 -29.89 1.60
N GLY A 21 -13.96 -28.79 0.99
CA GLY A 21 -14.58 -27.47 1.10
C GLY A 21 -14.15 -26.69 2.35
N ALA A 22 -13.28 -27.23 3.20
CA ALA A 22 -12.74 -26.49 4.33
C ALA A 22 -11.80 -25.36 3.87
N VAL A 23 -11.88 -24.22 4.55
CA VAL A 23 -10.99 -23.08 4.34
C VAL A 23 -10.28 -22.77 5.64
N GLU A 24 -8.96 -22.85 5.61
CA GLU A 24 -8.11 -22.47 6.75
C GLU A 24 -7.38 -21.17 6.45
N THR A 25 -7.30 -20.29 7.44
CA THR A 25 -6.56 -19.03 7.33
C THR A 25 -5.52 -18.95 8.42
N THR A 26 -4.28 -18.63 8.05
CA THR A 26 -3.22 -18.28 8.99
C THR A 26 -3.14 -16.77 9.09
N ARG A 27 -2.96 -16.27 10.31
CA ARG A 27 -2.75 -14.85 10.58
C ARG A 27 -1.40 -14.65 11.25
N ASP A 28 -0.61 -13.73 10.71
CA ASP A 28 0.72 -13.40 11.20
C ASP A 28 0.83 -11.91 11.53
N PRO A 29 1.71 -11.53 12.46
CA PRO A 29 1.97 -10.13 12.77
C PRO A 29 2.63 -9.43 11.57
N ALA A 30 2.10 -8.27 11.22
CA ALA A 30 2.57 -7.47 10.10
C ALA A 30 2.43 -5.97 10.35
N VAL A 31 3.13 -5.19 9.53
CA VAL A 31 3.01 -3.73 9.47
C VAL A 31 2.61 -3.32 8.06
N TRP A 32 1.78 -2.29 7.91
CA TRP A 32 1.45 -1.74 6.59
C TRP A 32 2.58 -0.86 6.11
N THR A 33 3.15 -1.19 4.95
CA THR A 33 4.20 -0.42 4.32
C THR A 33 3.68 0.30 3.08
N LEU A 34 4.29 1.44 2.79
CA LEU A 34 4.23 2.12 1.50
C LEU A 34 5.64 2.14 0.94
N ALA A 35 5.84 1.57 -0.25
CA ALA A 35 7.08 1.69 -1.00
C ALA A 35 6.91 2.73 -2.10
N HIS A 36 7.95 3.49 -2.42
CA HIS A 36 8.00 4.41 -3.57
C HIS A 36 9.43 4.48 -4.13
N ARG A 37 9.56 4.58 -5.44
CA ARG A 37 10.85 4.79 -6.10
C ARG A 37 11.15 6.28 -6.11
N GLY A 38 12.17 6.69 -5.35
CA GLY A 38 12.58 8.08 -5.25
C GLY A 38 13.12 8.65 -6.57
N TYR A 39 12.87 9.94 -6.80
CA TYR A 39 13.19 10.66 -8.04
C TYR A 39 14.68 11.05 -8.19
N SER A 40 15.55 10.77 -7.21
CA SER A 40 16.93 11.30 -7.15
C SER A 40 17.92 10.67 -8.14
N GLY A 41 17.47 10.05 -9.23
CA GLY A 41 18.32 9.45 -10.27
C GLY A 41 19.11 8.19 -9.88
N SER A 42 19.25 7.91 -8.58
CA SER A 42 19.96 6.74 -8.04
C SER A 42 19.07 5.49 -7.86
N GLY A 43 17.77 5.59 -8.16
CA GLY A 43 16.82 4.48 -8.00
C GLY A 43 16.57 4.06 -6.55
N ARG A 44 16.71 4.99 -5.59
CA ARG A 44 16.45 4.72 -4.16
C ARG A 44 15.02 4.23 -3.97
N LEU A 45 14.85 3.20 -3.14
CA LEU A 45 13.55 2.74 -2.67
C LEU A 45 13.29 3.32 -1.28
N ASP A 46 12.30 4.19 -1.18
CA ASP A 46 11.83 4.72 0.09
C ASP A 46 10.69 3.84 0.61
N VAL A 47 10.77 3.44 1.89
CA VAL A 47 9.77 2.58 2.52
C VAL A 47 9.35 3.20 3.84
N TRP A 48 8.04 3.41 4.00
CA TRP A 48 7.43 3.93 5.23
C TRP A 48 6.49 2.91 5.85
N ALA A 49 6.35 2.95 7.17
CA ALA A 49 5.45 2.10 7.94
C ALA A 49 4.26 2.91 8.49
N TYR A 50 3.07 2.31 8.43
CA TYR A 50 1.80 2.89 8.85
C TYR A 50 1.03 1.95 9.77
N ARG A 51 0.23 2.53 10.66
CA ARG A 51 -0.57 1.76 11.63
C ARG A 51 -1.76 1.03 10.99
N THR A 52 -2.27 1.56 9.89
CA THR A 52 -3.44 1.03 9.19
C THR A 52 -3.23 1.07 7.68
N GLN A 53 -3.86 0.14 6.98
CA GLN A 53 -3.88 0.13 5.52
C GLN A 53 -4.44 1.44 4.96
N ALA A 54 -5.53 1.94 5.55
CA ALA A 54 -6.14 3.20 5.12
C ALA A 54 -5.19 4.41 5.24
N ALA A 55 -4.35 4.45 6.28
CA ALA A 55 -3.35 5.50 6.41
C ALA A 55 -2.24 5.38 5.35
N ALA A 56 -1.79 4.15 5.07
CA ALA A 56 -0.81 3.88 4.01
C ALA A 56 -1.37 4.24 2.62
N LEU A 57 -2.62 3.86 2.33
CA LEU A 57 -3.30 4.16 1.07
C LEU A 57 -3.49 5.67 0.88
N ARG A 58 -3.93 6.38 1.92
CA ARG A 58 -4.06 7.84 1.85
C ARG A 58 -2.72 8.50 1.57
N ALA A 59 -1.65 8.07 2.26
CA ALA A 59 -0.31 8.62 2.02
C ALA A 59 0.21 8.28 0.62
N GLY A 60 -0.04 7.06 0.13
CA GLY A 60 0.26 6.65 -1.23
C GLY A 60 -0.46 7.50 -2.27
N ALA A 61 -1.77 7.72 -2.09
CA ALA A 61 -2.55 8.57 -2.97
C ALA A 61 -2.01 10.00 -3.00
N VAL A 62 -1.59 10.57 -1.86
CA VAL A 62 -0.94 11.89 -1.81
C VAL A 62 0.35 11.89 -2.63
N LEU A 63 1.22 10.89 -2.45
CA LEU A 63 2.43 10.76 -3.25
C LEU A 63 2.14 10.58 -4.74
N ALA A 64 1.09 9.85 -5.11
CA ALA A 64 0.69 9.69 -6.51
C ALA A 64 0.29 11.03 -7.13
N MET A 65 -0.47 11.87 -6.40
CA MET A 65 -0.82 13.21 -6.87
C MET A 65 0.43 14.08 -7.00
N GLU A 66 1.34 14.06 -6.02
CA GLU A 66 2.63 14.78 -6.09
C GLU A 66 3.56 14.25 -7.21
N ALA A 67 3.32 13.03 -7.67
CA ALA A 67 4.03 12.37 -8.76
C ALA A 67 3.49 12.70 -10.16
N GLY A 68 2.54 13.63 -10.29
CA GLY A 68 1.98 14.08 -11.56
C GLY A 68 0.60 13.50 -11.90
N MET A 69 -0.04 12.75 -11.00
CA MET A 69 -1.41 12.29 -11.23
C MET A 69 -2.46 13.40 -11.06
N ASP A 70 -2.08 14.56 -10.54
CA ASP A 70 -2.94 15.74 -10.44
C ASP A 70 -3.34 16.33 -11.80
N GLU A 71 -2.56 16.07 -12.85
CA GLU A 71 -2.91 16.43 -14.24
C GLU A 71 -3.98 15.51 -14.85
N ASP A 72 -4.21 14.34 -14.25
CA ASP A 72 -5.24 13.41 -14.71
C ASP A 72 -6.61 13.73 -14.06
N PRO A 73 -7.62 14.13 -14.85
CA PRO A 73 -8.90 14.57 -14.30
C PRO A 73 -9.63 13.50 -13.47
N GLN A 74 -9.54 12.23 -13.91
CA GLN A 74 -10.18 11.13 -13.19
C GLN A 74 -9.48 10.87 -11.85
N CYS A 75 -8.15 10.97 -11.80
CA CYS A 75 -7.39 10.81 -10.57
C CYS A 75 -7.69 11.94 -9.58
N ALA A 76 -7.80 13.18 -10.07
CA ALA A 76 -8.22 14.33 -9.26
C ALA A 76 -9.62 14.13 -8.65
N GLU A 77 -10.59 13.62 -9.41
CA GLU A 77 -11.93 13.31 -8.91
C GLU A 77 -11.92 12.19 -7.84
N LEU A 78 -11.18 11.10 -8.09
CA LEU A 78 -11.02 10.00 -7.14
C LEU A 78 -10.38 10.49 -5.84
N PHE A 79 -9.34 11.32 -5.96
CA PHE A 79 -8.64 11.90 -4.82
C PHE A 79 -9.55 12.82 -3.99
N ALA A 80 -10.31 13.70 -4.66
CA ALA A 80 -11.28 14.57 -3.99
C ALA A 80 -12.39 13.78 -3.28
N ALA A 81 -12.80 12.63 -3.84
CA ALA A 81 -13.79 11.73 -3.26
C ALA A 81 -13.25 10.81 -2.14
N GLY A 82 -11.95 10.87 -1.83
CA GLY A 82 -11.35 10.00 -0.82
C GLY A 82 -11.17 8.55 -1.25
N ARG A 83 -11.20 8.28 -2.57
CA ARG A 83 -11.09 6.96 -3.19
C ARG A 83 -9.62 6.59 -3.40
N TRP A 84 -8.91 6.40 -2.28
CA TRP A 84 -7.46 6.24 -2.26
C TRP A 84 -6.96 5.00 -2.99
N SER A 85 -7.68 3.88 -2.88
CA SER A 85 -7.31 2.64 -3.57
C SER A 85 -7.35 2.83 -5.08
N GLU A 86 -8.40 3.48 -5.58
CA GLU A 86 -8.59 3.71 -7.01
C GLU A 86 -7.58 4.72 -7.57
N VAL A 87 -7.13 5.71 -6.77
CA VAL A 87 -6.00 6.57 -7.14
C VAL A 87 -4.74 5.74 -7.34
N MET A 88 -4.45 4.80 -6.43
CA MET A 88 -3.27 3.94 -6.50
C MET A 88 -3.32 2.97 -7.68
N GLU A 89 -4.49 2.38 -7.94
CA GLU A 89 -4.72 1.52 -9.12
C GLU A 89 -4.51 2.30 -10.43
N ARG A 90 -5.01 3.54 -10.50
CA ARG A 90 -4.82 4.38 -11.68
C ARG A 90 -3.37 4.80 -11.88
N TYR A 91 -2.64 5.07 -10.80
CA TYR A 91 -1.20 5.32 -10.86
C TYR A 91 -0.45 4.09 -11.43
N GLU A 92 -0.82 2.89 -10.99
CA GLU A 92 -0.29 1.62 -11.50
C GLU A 92 -0.50 1.46 -13.00
N GLU A 93 -1.71 1.76 -13.48
CA GLU A 93 -2.07 1.67 -14.90
C GLU A 93 -1.28 2.65 -15.77
N LEU A 94 -1.05 3.88 -15.29
CA LEU A 94 -0.45 4.96 -16.06
C LEU A 94 1.08 5.03 -15.95
N SER A 95 1.68 4.35 -14.96
CA SER A 95 3.14 4.36 -14.72
C SER A 95 3.82 2.99 -14.83
N PRO A 96 3.53 2.14 -15.83
CA PRO A 96 3.91 0.72 -15.82
C PRO A 96 5.43 0.46 -15.79
N GLU A 97 6.24 1.34 -16.39
CA GLU A 97 7.71 1.16 -16.45
C GLU A 97 8.44 1.71 -15.21
N GLY A 98 7.80 2.63 -14.49
CA GLY A 98 8.34 3.29 -13.30
C GLY A 98 7.71 2.83 -11.98
N HIS A 99 6.66 2.00 -12.05
CA HIS A 99 5.80 1.71 -10.91
C HIS A 99 6.54 0.97 -9.80
N LEU A 100 6.56 1.60 -8.63
CA LEU A 100 6.95 0.97 -7.37
C LEU A 100 6.15 1.52 -6.19
N LEU A 101 5.09 2.32 -6.46
CA LEU A 101 4.28 2.96 -5.44
C LEU A 101 3.27 1.95 -4.90
N ARG A 102 3.58 1.22 -3.83
CA ARG A 102 2.76 0.08 -3.39
C ARG A 102 2.48 0.08 -1.90
N VAL A 103 1.22 -0.15 -1.54
CA VAL A 103 0.82 -0.45 -0.16
C VAL A 103 0.73 -1.94 0.04
N GLN A 104 1.51 -2.49 0.97
CA GLN A 104 1.51 -3.92 1.29
C GLN A 104 1.65 -4.18 2.78
N ALA A 105 1.21 -5.35 3.24
CA ALA A 105 1.56 -5.82 4.57
C ALA A 105 2.96 -6.46 4.52
N ALA A 106 3.86 -6.03 5.40
CA ALA A 106 5.15 -6.65 5.66
C ALA A 106 5.03 -7.57 6.88
N LEU A 107 5.06 -8.89 6.64
CA LEU A 107 5.04 -9.90 7.71
C LEU A 107 6.34 -9.80 8.53
N LEU A 108 6.21 -9.85 9.85
CA LEU A 108 7.36 -9.86 10.75
C LEU A 108 7.93 -11.29 10.80
N GLN A 109 9.23 -11.42 10.60
CA GLN A 109 9.91 -12.70 10.80
C GLN A 109 9.87 -13.09 12.28
N ALA A 110 9.56 -14.35 12.53
CA ALA A 110 9.56 -14.96 13.86
C ALA A 110 10.99 -15.24 14.35
#